data_AF-A0A059FA02-F1
#
_entry.id   AF-A0A059FA02-F1
#
_cell.length_a   1.000
_cell.length_b   1.000
_cell.length_c   1.000
_cell.angle_alpha   90.00
_cell.angle_beta   90.00
_cell.angle_gamma   90.00
#
_symmetry.space_group_name_H-M   'P 1'
#
loop_
_entity.id
_entity.type
_entity.pdbx_description
1 polymer ?
#
loop_
_entity_poly.entity_id
_entity_poly.type
_entity_poly.pdbx_seq_one_letter_code
_entity_poly.pdbx_strand_id
1 'polypeptide(L)'
;MAQKGPPLQKLVALKRQRAEQDLLSVQQELTALKADLHRLEADLASLNGEAGGIESHILSYEHGYAQRQTFAIQACRAKITEKEAEFLAAREALKRAFDSEERLRREAGRL
;
A
#
# COMPACT_ATOMS: atom_id res chain seq x y z
N MET A 1 -26.26 19.80 -32.44
CA MET A 1 -25.00 19.05 -32.62
C MET A 1 -24.72 18.28 -31.34
N ALA A 2 -25.19 17.03 -31.23
CA ALA A 2 -24.96 16.22 -30.04
C ALA A 2 -23.54 15.66 -30.06
N GLN A 3 -22.69 16.07 -29.11
CA GLN A 3 -21.37 15.49 -28.93
C GLN A 3 -21.55 14.00 -28.58
N LYS A 4 -21.29 13.12 -29.54
CA LYS A 4 -21.21 11.68 -29.29
C LYS A 4 -20.02 11.46 -28.36
N GLY A 5 -20.30 11.09 -27.12
CA GLY A 5 -19.28 10.74 -26.13
C GLY A 5 -18.32 9.65 -26.64
N PRO A 6 -17.16 9.48 -26.00
CA PRO A 6 -16.18 8.49 -26.41
C PRO A 6 -16.79 7.08 -26.45
N PRO A 7 -16.42 6.24 -27.44
CA PRO A 7 -16.98 4.89 -27.60
C PRO A 7 -16.72 4.06 -26.34
N LEU A 8 -17.68 3.20 -25.98
CA LEU A 8 -17.65 2.40 -24.74
C LEU A 8 -16.33 1.64 -24.54
N GLN A 9 -15.73 1.13 -25.63
CA GLN A 9 -14.42 0.47 -25.62
C GLN A 9 -13.31 1.40 -25.10
N LYS A 10 -13.28 2.66 -25.55
CA LYS A 10 -12.30 3.66 -25.09
C LYS A 10 -12.49 3.99 -23.61
N LEU A 11 -13.74 4.05 -23.14
CA LEU A 11 -14.03 4.26 -21.72
C LEU A 11 -13.54 3.10 -20.84
N VAL A 12 -13.73 1.86 -21.29
CA VAL A 12 -13.26 0.68 -20.55
C VAL A 12 -11.74 0.57 -20.54
N ALA A 13 -11.07 0.85 -21.67
CA ALA A 13 -9.61 0.90 -21.73
C ALA A 13 -9.03 1.96 -20.77
N LEU A 14 -9.65 3.14 -20.68
CA LEU A 14 -9.25 4.18 -19.72
C LEU A 14 -9.46 3.76 -18.27
N LYS A 15 -10.56 3.05 -17.97
CA LYS A 15 -10.79 2.47 -16.63
C LYS A 15 -9.74 1.43 -16.26
N ARG A 16 -9.35 0.56 -17.20
CA ARG A 16 -8.27 -0.42 -17.01
C ARG A 16 -6.95 0.28 -16.72
N GLN A 17 -6.57 1.25 -17.55
CA GLN A 17 -5.35 2.03 -17.35
C GLN A 17 -5.33 2.72 -15.98
N ARG A 18 -6.46 3.27 -15.54
CA ARG A 18 -6.55 3.88 -14.20
C ARG A 18 -6.36 2.85 -13.09
N ALA A 19 -6.99 1.69 -13.19
CA ALA A 19 -6.84 0.61 -12.21
C ALA A 19 -5.39 0.07 -12.15
N GLU A 20 -4.67 0.05 -13.26
CA GLU A 20 -3.24 -0.30 -13.30
C GLU A 20 -2.38 0.72 -12.54
N GLN A 21 -2.65 2.02 -12.74
CA GLN A 21 -1.94 3.09 -12.04
C GLN A 21 -2.23 3.06 -10.54
N ASP A 22 -3.48 2.86 -10.14
CA ASP A 22 -3.86 2.79 -8.74
C ASP A 22 -3.19 1.58 -8.05
N LEU A 23 -3.14 0.42 -8.72
CA LEU A 23 -2.45 -0.78 -8.21
C LEU A 23 -0.94 -0.53 -8.03
N LEU A 24 -0.30 0.12 -9.01
CA LEU A 24 1.13 0.44 -8.93
C LEU A 24 1.42 1.39 -7.77
N SER A 25 0.60 2.42 -7.57
CA SER A 25 0.75 3.38 -6.46
C SER A 25 0.66 2.69 -5.11
N VAL A 26 -0.39 1.87 -4.89
CA VAL A 26 -0.59 1.15 -3.62
C VAL A 26 0.55 0.15 -3.38
N GLN A 27 1.04 -0.52 -4.43
CA GLN A 27 2.17 -1.43 -4.31
C GLN A 27 3.45 -0.71 -3.86
N GLN A 28 3.74 0.48 -4.41
CA GLN A 28 4.91 1.28 -4.02
C GLN A 28 4.81 1.75 -2.57
N GLU A 29 3.64 2.24 -2.15
CA GLU A 29 3.40 2.66 -0.76
C GLU A 29 3.56 1.49 0.22
N LEU A 30 3.04 0.30 -0.12
CA LEU A 30 3.17 -0.90 0.70
C LEU A 30 4.64 -1.33 0.85
N THR A 31 5.42 -1.26 -0.24
CA THR A 31 6.86 -1.56 -0.20
C THR A 31 7.61 -0.57 0.70
N ALA A 32 7.30 0.73 0.62
CA ALA A 32 7.92 1.75 1.48
C ALA A 32 7.61 1.51 2.96
N LEU A 33 6.35 1.26 3.31
CA LEU A 33 5.95 0.97 4.69
C LEU A 33 6.63 -0.28 5.26
N LYS A 34 6.82 -1.33 4.45
CA LYS A 34 7.54 -2.54 4.87
C LYS A 34 9.02 -2.25 5.16
N ALA A 35 9.66 -1.39 4.37
CA ALA A 35 11.04 -0.95 4.63
C ALA A 35 11.14 -0.13 5.93
N ASP A 36 10.20 0.79 6.15
CA ASP A 36 10.14 1.59 7.39
C ASP A 36 9.93 0.72 8.63
N LEU A 37 9.05 -0.28 8.55
CA LEU A 37 8.85 -1.24 9.63
C LEU A 37 10.13 -2.00 9.97
N HIS A 38 10.85 -2.52 8.96
CA HIS A 38 12.11 -3.21 9.18
C HIS A 38 13.17 -2.32 9.83
N ARG A 39 13.25 -1.06 9.44
CA ARG A 39 14.15 -0.09 10.06
C ARG A 39 13.80 0.14 11.53
N LEU A 40 12.53 0.37 11.84
CA LEU A 40 12.08 0.58 13.22
C LEU A 40 12.34 -0.66 14.10
N GLU A 41 12.15 -1.87 13.56
CA GLU A 41 12.45 -3.11 14.27
C GLU A 41 13.95 -3.28 14.53
N ALA A 42 14.81 -2.91 13.57
CA ALA A 42 16.26 -2.94 13.73
C ALA A 42 16.74 -1.91 14.78
N ASP A 43 16.22 -0.68 14.71
CA ASP A 43 16.55 0.38 15.66
C ASP A 43 16.12 0.01 17.10
N LEU A 44 14.98 -0.68 17.26
CA LEU A 44 14.54 -1.18 18.57
C LEU A 44 15.45 -2.31 19.09
N ALA A 45 15.93 -3.19 18.20
CA ALA A 45 16.80 -4.29 18.57
C ALA A 45 18.19 -3.83 19.04
N SER A 46 18.75 -2.78 18.43
CA SER A 46 20.05 -2.23 18.84
C SER A 46 20.04 -1.64 20.25
N LEU A 47 18.92 -1.04 20.67
CA LEU A 47 18.77 -0.47 22.02
C LEU A 47 18.90 -1.51 23.13
N ASN A 48 18.42 -2.74 22.90
CA ASN A 48 18.55 -3.81 23.88
C ASN A 48 20.01 -4.26 24.13
N GLY A 49 20.97 -3.82 23.31
CA GLY A 49 22.37 -4.26 23.34
C GLY A 49 23.38 -3.35 24.08
N GLU A 50 23.05 -2.09 24.40
CA GLU A 50 24.04 -1.06 24.80
C GLU A 50 24.09 -0.71 26.31
N ALA A 51 23.48 -1.50 27.20
CA ALA A 51 23.39 -1.15 28.63
C ALA A 51 24.73 -1.20 29.39
N GLY A 52 25.34 -0.03 29.65
CA GLY A 52 26.44 0.13 30.61
C GLY A 52 26.65 1.58 31.10
N GLY A 53 26.30 1.87 32.36
CA GLY A 53 26.99 2.88 33.20
C GLY A 53 26.28 4.20 33.56
N ILE A 54 25.18 4.61 32.90
CA ILE A 54 24.40 5.84 33.25
C ILE A 54 22.91 5.47 33.43
N GLU A 55 22.64 4.49 34.29
CA GLU A 55 21.40 3.69 34.27
C GLU A 55 20.11 4.50 34.47
N SER A 56 20.00 5.46 35.39
CA SER A 56 18.70 6.11 35.68
C SER A 56 18.16 7.01 34.55
N HIS A 57 19.02 7.83 33.95
CA HIS A 57 18.63 8.73 32.86
C HIS A 57 18.55 8.00 31.52
N ILE A 58 19.43 7.01 31.30
CA ILE A 58 19.34 6.10 30.16
C ILE A 58 18.05 5.31 30.23
N LEU A 59 17.71 4.66 31.35
CA LEU A 59 16.47 3.89 31.48
C LEU A 59 15.22 4.72 31.21
N SER A 60 15.15 5.96 31.73
CA SER A 60 14.00 6.83 31.49
C SER A 60 13.90 7.27 30.01
N TYR A 61 15.04 7.55 29.38
CA TYR A 61 15.12 7.92 27.97
C TYR A 61 14.85 6.72 27.05
N GLU A 62 15.44 5.56 27.33
CA GLU A 62 15.25 4.28 26.65
C GLU A 62 13.81 3.80 26.79
N HIS A 63 13.21 3.79 28.00
CA HIS A 63 11.82 3.40 28.16
C HIS A 63 10.89 4.34 27.39
N GLY A 64 11.09 5.65 27.49
CA GLY A 64 10.29 6.62 26.75
C GLY A 64 10.47 6.50 25.22
N TYR A 65 11.69 6.27 24.76
CA TYR A 65 12.02 6.11 23.34
C TYR A 65 11.53 4.76 22.79
N ALA A 66 11.78 3.65 23.47
CA ALA A 66 11.29 2.32 23.13
C ALA A 66 9.76 2.24 23.15
N GLN A 67 9.10 2.95 24.07
CA GLN A 67 7.63 3.06 24.07
C GLN A 67 7.14 3.83 22.83
N ARG A 68 7.78 4.96 22.48
CA ARG A 68 7.47 5.70 21.24
C ARG A 68 7.71 4.85 19.99
N GLN A 69 8.78 4.07 19.97
CA GLN A 69 9.16 3.22 18.85
C GLN A 69 8.21 2.03 18.72
N THR A 70 7.80 1.44 19.83
CA THR A 70 6.76 0.40 19.88
C THR A 70 5.44 0.95 19.33
N PHE A 71 5.03 2.15 19.74
CA PHE A 71 3.85 2.81 19.19
C PHE A 71 3.97 3.08 17.69
N ALA A 72 5.13 3.56 17.23
CA ALA A 72 5.40 3.78 15.81
C ALA A 72 5.33 2.48 15.00
N ILE A 73 5.89 1.38 15.51
CA ILE A 73 5.81 0.04 14.92
C ILE A 73 4.34 -0.41 14.81
N GLN A 74 3.56 -0.27 15.89
CA GLN A 74 2.14 -0.63 15.89
C GLN A 74 1.33 0.20 14.88
N ALA A 75 1.57 1.52 14.82
CA ALA A 75 0.95 2.40 13.85
C ALA A 75 1.35 2.04 12.40
N CYS A 76 2.62 1.70 12.17
CA CYS A 76 3.10 1.26 10.85
C CYS A 76 2.44 -0.07 10.43
N ARG A 77 2.35 -1.04 11.35
CA ARG A 77 1.64 -2.30 11.11
C ARG A 77 0.17 -2.09 10.76
N ALA A 78 -0.53 -1.21 11.47
CA ALA A 78 -1.92 -0.87 11.16
C ALA A 78 -2.06 -0.29 9.74
N LYS A 79 -1.18 0.64 9.35
CA LYS A 79 -1.14 1.19 7.98
C LYS A 79 -0.83 0.13 6.94
N ILE A 80 0.07 -0.80 7.22
CA ILE A 80 0.36 -1.93 6.33
C ILE A 80 -0.90 -2.77 6.12
N THR A 81 -1.62 -3.12 7.18
CA THR A 81 -2.87 -3.90 7.08
C THR A 81 -3.92 -3.18 6.25
N GLU A 82 -4.08 -1.87 6.45
CA GLU A 82 -4.99 -1.04 5.64
C GLU A 82 -4.57 -1.04 4.16
N LYS A 83 -3.29 -0.82 3.87
CA LYS A 83 -2.75 -0.82 2.50
C LYS A 83 -2.81 -2.19 1.83
N GLU A 84 -2.69 -3.27 2.58
CA GLU A 84 -2.90 -4.63 2.05
C GLU A 84 -4.35 -4.85 1.65
N ALA A 85 -5.32 -4.34 2.42
CA ALA A 85 -6.72 -4.36 2.04
C ALA A 85 -7.00 -3.52 0.78
N GLU A 86 -6.43 -2.31 0.70
CA GLU A 86 -6.51 -1.46 -0.49
C GLU A 86 -5.91 -2.15 -1.72
N PHE A 87 -4.76 -2.81 -1.56
CA PHE A 87 -4.09 -3.55 -2.64
C PHE A 87 -4.98 -4.68 -3.18
N LEU A 88 -5.60 -5.45 -2.28
CA LEU A 88 -6.53 -6.51 -2.67
C LEU A 88 -7.73 -5.93 -3.44
N ALA A 89 -8.31 -4.84 -2.95
CA ALA A 89 -9.43 -4.16 -3.62
C ALA A 89 -9.04 -3.61 -5.01
N ALA A 90 -7.87 -2.98 -5.13
CA ALA A 90 -7.35 -2.48 -6.40
C ALA A 90 -7.10 -3.62 -7.39
N ARG A 91 -6.56 -4.75 -6.92
CA ARG A 91 -6.34 -5.95 -7.73
C ARG A 91 -7.67 -6.53 -8.25
N GLU A 92 -8.70 -6.59 -7.41
CA GLU A 92 -10.03 -7.01 -7.84
C GLU A 92 -10.65 -6.05 -8.88
N ALA A 93 -10.49 -4.74 -8.67
CA ALA A 93 -10.97 -3.73 -9.61
C ALA A 93 -10.30 -3.89 -10.98
N LEU A 94 -8.98 -4.11 -11.00
CA LEU A 94 -8.23 -4.38 -12.24
C LEU A 94 -8.73 -5.64 -12.94
N LYS A 95 -8.94 -6.74 -12.19
CA LYS A 95 -9.50 -7.98 -12.74
C LYS A 95 -10.86 -7.73 -13.40
N ARG A 96 -11.78 -7.01 -12.71
CA ARG A 96 -13.09 -6.67 -13.27
C ARG A 96 -12.97 -5.81 -14.54
N ALA A 97 -12.00 -4.91 -14.60
CA ALA A 97 -11.74 -4.09 -15.79
C ALA A 97 -11.31 -4.95 -16.98
N PHE A 98 -10.38 -5.89 -16.80
CA PHE A 98 -9.99 -6.87 -17.83
C PHE A 98 -11.18 -7.71 -18.29
N ASP A 99 -11.96 -8.27 -17.35
CA ASP A 99 -13.14 -9.08 -17.68
C ASP A 99 -14.18 -8.29 -18.49
N SER A 100 -14.30 -6.98 -18.25
CA SER A 100 -15.21 -6.10 -19.00
C SER A 100 -14.68 -5.77 -20.40
N GLU A 101 -13.36 -5.59 -20.55
CA GLU A 101 -12.71 -5.32 -21.84
C GLU A 101 -12.79 -6.56 -22.75
N GLU A 102 -12.52 -7.76 -22.21
CA GLU A 102 -12.62 -9.01 -22.96
C GLU A 102 -14.05 -9.31 -23.42
N ARG A 103 -15.06 -8.97 -22.61
CA ARG A 103 -16.48 -9.12 -22.98
C ARG A 103 -16.82 -8.23 -24.18
N LEU A 104 -16.46 -6.95 -24.12
CA LEU A 104 -16.67 -6.03 -25.24
C LEU A 104 -15.92 -6.44 -26.50
N ARG A 105 -14.70 -6.98 -26.37
CA ARG A 105 -13.92 -7.50 -27.49
C ARG A 105 -14.62 -8.69 -28.16
N ARG A 106 -15.16 -9.61 -27.37
CA ARG A 106 -15.92 -10.77 -27.86
C ARG A 106 -17.24 -10.38 -28.52
N GLU A 107 -17.95 -9.40 -27.98
CA GLU A 107 -19.20 -8.88 -28.55
C GLU A 107 -18.95 -8.13 -29.87
N ALA A 108 -17.89 -7.32 -29.94
CA ALA A 108 -17.52 -6.59 -31.15
C ALA A 108 -17.02 -7.50 -32.29
N GLY A 109 -16.47 -8.68 -31.99
CA GLY A 109 -16.04 -9.66 -33.00
C GLY A 109 -17.16 -10.59 -33.50
N ARG A 110 -18.38 -10.49 -32.94
CA ARG A 110 -19.56 -11.25 -33.36
C ARG A 110 -20.50 -10.47 -34.29
N LEU A 111 -20.22 -9.18 -34.51
CA LEU A 111 -20.91 -8.27 -35.42
C LEU A 111 -20.09 -8.09 -36.71
#